data_AF-A0A1N6KLU5-F1
#
_entry.id   AF-A0A1N6KLU5-F1
#
_cell.length_a   1.000
_cell.length_b   1.000
_cell.length_c   1.000
_cell.angle_alpha   90.00
_cell.angle_beta   90.00
_cell.angle_gamma   90.00
#
_symmetry.space_group_name_H-M   'P 1'
#
loop_
_entity.id
_entity.type
_entity.pdbx_description
1 polymer ?
#
loop_
_entity_poly.entity_id
_entity_poly.type
_entity_poly.pdbx_seq_one_letter_code
_entity_poly.pdbx_strand_id
1 'polypeptide(L)'
;MLHMWHHAPAEKKFRDRQSRHYYDVVRLYEHALGKAAVKDTDLLLKVARHKEVFFPAAWARYGDAKPGTLRIVPRDARLTELEQDYRKMQEMIFGEPPAFELLLEILRKIERAINGVISG
;
A
#
# COMPACT_ATOMS: atom_id res chain seq x y z
N MET A 1 -0.78 0.95 6.36
CA MET A 1 0.53 0.26 6.40
C MET A 1 1.40 0.63 5.22
N LEU A 2 0.89 0.52 3.98
CA LEU A 2 1.67 0.91 2.79
C LEU A 2 2.04 2.41 2.81
N HIS A 3 1.08 3.29 3.11
CA HIS A 3 1.33 4.72 3.33
C HIS A 3 2.40 5.00 4.39
N MET A 4 2.27 4.32 5.52
CA MET A 4 3.25 4.40 6.59
C MET A 4 4.66 4.02 6.08
N TRP A 5 4.80 2.92 5.32
CA TRP A 5 6.09 2.49 4.77
C TRP A 5 6.66 3.44 3.70
N HIS A 6 5.82 4.14 2.94
CA HIS A 6 6.29 5.22 2.06
C HIS A 6 7.00 6.34 2.84
N HIS A 7 6.53 6.62 4.06
CA HIS A 7 7.06 7.67 4.93
C HIS A 7 8.09 7.17 5.95
N ALA A 8 8.43 5.87 5.92
CA ALA A 8 9.41 5.28 6.83
C ALA A 8 10.81 5.90 6.64
N PRO A 9 11.46 6.38 7.72
CA PRO A 9 12.85 6.83 7.71
C PRO A 9 13.79 5.76 7.16
N ALA A 10 14.90 6.15 6.52
CA ALA A 10 15.79 5.22 5.80
C ALA A 10 16.35 4.12 6.71
N GLU A 11 16.52 4.42 8.00
CA GLU A 11 17.02 3.48 9.01
C GLU A 11 16.04 2.34 9.33
N LYS A 12 14.74 2.51 9.02
CA LYS A 12 13.75 1.45 9.17
C LYS A 12 13.87 0.45 8.03
N LYS A 13 14.17 -0.81 8.36
CA LYS A 13 14.15 -1.93 7.41
C LYS A 13 12.80 -2.62 7.40
N PHE A 14 12.40 -3.12 6.23
CA PHE A 14 11.28 -4.05 6.15
C PHE A 14 11.56 -5.25 7.05
N ARG A 15 10.51 -5.67 7.77
CA ARG A 15 10.50 -6.99 8.41
C ARG A 15 10.32 -8.06 7.35
N ASP A 16 10.47 -9.33 7.73
CA ASP A 16 10.13 -10.41 6.81
C ASP A 16 8.66 -10.33 6.38
N ARG A 17 8.42 -10.64 5.11
CA ARG A 17 7.10 -10.79 4.48
C ARG A 17 6.28 -9.49 4.45
N GLN A 18 6.93 -8.32 4.47
CA GLN A 18 6.24 -7.03 4.33
C GLN A 18 5.65 -6.85 2.92
N SER A 19 6.26 -7.42 1.90
CA SER A 19 5.76 -7.49 0.52
C SER A 19 4.38 -8.11 0.41
N ARG A 20 3.98 -8.98 1.36
CA ARG A 20 2.64 -9.56 1.44
C ARG A 20 1.55 -8.50 1.42
N HIS A 21 1.72 -7.42 2.17
CA HIS A 21 0.71 -6.38 2.25
C HIS A 21 0.52 -5.63 0.93
N TYR A 22 1.58 -5.53 0.13
CA TYR A 22 1.51 -4.93 -1.20
C TYR A 22 0.82 -5.89 -2.19
N TYR A 23 1.18 -7.17 -2.14
CA TYR A 23 0.57 -8.22 -2.94
C TYR A 23 -0.92 -8.37 -2.64
N ASP A 24 -1.32 -8.43 -1.37
CA ASP A 24 -2.72 -8.59 -0.95
C ASP A 24 -3.59 -7.43 -1.47
N VAL A 25 -3.09 -6.19 -1.44
CA VAL A 25 -3.80 -5.02 -1.98
C VAL A 25 -4.01 -5.16 -3.49
N VAL A 26 -2.99 -5.62 -4.22
CA VAL A 26 -3.12 -5.89 -5.67
C VAL A 26 -4.17 -6.97 -5.93
N ARG A 27 -4.12 -8.09 -5.20
CA ARG A 27 -5.10 -9.18 -5.35
C ARG A 27 -6.52 -8.75 -5.02
N LEU A 28 -6.71 -7.97 -3.95
CA LEU A 28 -8.02 -7.41 -3.62
C LEU A 28 -8.54 -6.51 -4.74
N TYR A 29 -7.68 -5.67 -5.31
CA TYR A 29 -8.05 -4.74 -6.39
C TYR A 29 -8.39 -5.45 -7.71
N GLU A 30 -7.87 -6.65 -7.96
CA GLU A 30 -8.24 -7.45 -9.12
C GLU A 30 -9.71 -7.91 -9.05
N HIS A 31 -10.26 -8.07 -7.85
CA HIS A 31 -11.68 -8.40 -7.62
C HIS A 31 -12.60 -7.17 -7.67
N ALA A 32 -13.86 -7.39 -8.06
CA ALA A 32 -14.88 -6.34 -8.16
C ALA A 32 -15.07 -5.55 -6.85
N LEU A 33 -15.02 -6.24 -5.70
CA LEU A 33 -15.11 -5.62 -4.38
C LEU A 33 -13.95 -4.65 -4.10
N GLY A 34 -12.71 -5.01 -4.44
CA GLY A 34 -11.58 -4.10 -4.26
C GLY A 34 -11.65 -2.88 -5.18
N LYS A 35 -12.13 -3.05 -6.42
CA LYS A 35 -12.38 -1.92 -7.32
C LYS A 35 -13.44 -0.96 -6.78
N ALA A 36 -14.47 -1.49 -6.12
CA ALA A 36 -15.48 -0.67 -5.44
C ALA A 36 -14.88 0.03 -4.20
N ALA A 37 -14.11 -0.69 -3.38
CA ALA A 37 -13.50 -0.17 -2.15
C ALA A 37 -12.54 1.01 -2.40
N VAL A 38 -11.86 1.04 -3.56
CA VAL A 38 -11.01 2.17 -3.97
C VAL A 38 -11.78 3.49 -4.09
N LYS A 39 -13.11 3.43 -4.30
CA LYS A 39 -13.97 4.62 -4.39
C LYS A 39 -14.57 5.01 -3.04
N ASP A 40 -14.45 4.17 -2.02
CA ASP A 40 -14.99 4.43 -0.68
C ASP A 40 -13.99 5.24 0.16
N THR A 41 -13.96 6.54 -0.10
CA THR A 41 -13.07 7.47 0.60
C THR A 41 -13.46 7.63 2.08
N ASP A 42 -14.73 7.46 2.43
CA ASP A 42 -15.19 7.51 3.80
C ASP A 42 -14.62 6.37 4.64
N LEU A 43 -14.59 5.16 4.08
CA LEU A 43 -13.94 4.01 4.70
C LEU A 43 -12.46 4.26 4.89
N LEU A 44 -11.76 4.80 3.88
CA LEU A 44 -10.35 5.17 3.99
C LEU A 44 -10.11 6.14 5.16
N LEU A 45 -10.89 7.22 5.24
CA LEU A 45 -10.75 8.25 6.28
C LEU A 45 -11.04 7.69 7.68
N LYS A 46 -12.07 6.84 7.82
CA LYS A 46 -12.37 6.15 9.09
C LYS A 46 -11.21 5.26 9.54
N VAL A 47 -10.61 4.50 8.62
CA VAL A 47 -9.45 3.64 8.91
C VAL A 47 -8.22 4.47 9.26
N ALA A 48 -7.96 5.57 8.54
CA ALA A 48 -6.84 6.46 8.83
C ALA A 48 -6.96 7.06 10.24
N ARG A 49 -8.14 7.58 10.59
CA ARG A 49 -8.43 8.12 11.93
C ARG A 49 -8.30 7.06 13.02
N HIS A 50 -8.82 5.86 12.81
CA HIS A 50 -8.66 4.76 13.76
C HIS A 50 -7.17 4.44 13.98
N LYS A 51 -6.37 4.38 12.92
CA LYS A 51 -4.92 4.12 13.03
C LYS A 51 -4.16 5.23 13.74
N GLU A 52 -4.55 6.48 13.51
CA GLU A 52 -3.97 7.64 14.19
C GLU A 52 -4.16 7.56 15.71
N VAL A 53 -5.36 7.17 16.15
CA VAL A 53 -5.68 7.06 17.59
C VAL A 53 -5.03 5.85 18.24
N PHE A 54 -5.09 4.67 17.62
CA PHE A 54 -4.72 3.41 18.27
C PHE A 54 -3.29 2.93 17.97
N PHE A 55 -2.65 3.44 16.92
CA PHE A 55 -1.30 3.02 16.50
C PHE A 55 -0.39 4.22 16.25
N PRO A 56 -0.19 5.12 17.22
CA PRO A 56 0.53 6.35 17.02
C PRO A 56 1.97 6.07 16.56
N ALA A 57 2.30 6.60 15.38
CA ALA A 57 3.62 6.52 14.79
C ALA A 57 3.85 7.78 13.98
N ALA A 58 4.72 8.68 14.48
CA ALA A 58 4.95 10.00 13.86
C ALA A 58 5.33 9.90 12.37
N TRP A 59 6.11 8.88 12.02
CA TRP A 59 6.52 8.63 10.65
C TRP A 59 5.43 8.04 9.76
N ALA A 60 4.32 7.55 10.31
CA ALA A 60 3.27 6.91 9.54
C ALA A 60 2.35 7.90 8.80
N ARG A 61 2.35 9.18 9.23
CA ARG A 61 1.61 10.31 8.63
C ARG A 61 0.13 9.99 8.33
N TYR A 62 -0.57 9.35 9.25
CA TYR A 62 -1.96 8.92 9.01
C TYR A 62 -2.92 10.06 8.65
N GLY A 63 -2.71 11.28 9.14
CA GLY A 63 -3.49 12.45 8.74
C GLY A 63 -3.38 12.82 7.25
N ASP A 64 -2.34 12.34 6.56
CA ASP A 64 -2.13 12.50 5.12
C ASP A 64 -2.65 11.30 4.30
N ALA A 65 -3.15 10.24 4.95
CA ALA A 65 -3.70 9.06 4.30
C ALA A 65 -5.14 9.30 3.79
N LYS A 66 -5.29 10.27 2.88
CA LYS A 66 -6.56 10.74 2.32
C LYS A 66 -6.42 10.99 0.81
N PRO A 67 -7.54 11.12 0.06
CA PRO A 67 -7.49 11.47 -1.36
C PRO A 67 -6.62 12.72 -1.61
N GLY A 68 -5.79 12.67 -2.64
CA GLY A 68 -4.84 13.71 -3.04
C GLY A 68 -3.45 13.55 -2.42
N THR A 69 -3.34 12.96 -1.22
CA THR A 69 -2.06 12.82 -0.51
C THR A 69 -1.71 11.38 -0.12
N LEU A 70 -2.61 10.42 -0.39
CA LEU A 70 -2.36 9.01 -0.09
C LEU A 70 -1.15 8.52 -0.89
N ARG A 71 -0.30 7.76 -0.21
CA ARG A 71 0.84 7.07 -0.81
C ARG A 71 0.71 5.59 -0.53
N ILE A 72 0.86 4.78 -1.55
CA ILE A 72 0.78 3.32 -1.49
C ILE A 72 2.10 2.73 -1.96
N VAL A 73 2.68 3.30 -3.02
CA VAL A 73 3.97 2.85 -3.56
C VAL A 73 5.08 3.34 -2.63
N PRO A 74 6.02 2.48 -2.19
CA PRO A 74 7.13 2.95 -1.37
C PRO A 74 8.09 3.83 -2.20
N ARG A 75 8.97 4.57 -1.51
CA ARG A 75 9.99 5.38 -2.19
C ARG A 75 10.97 4.51 -2.98
N ASP A 76 11.55 5.06 -4.03
CA ASP A 76 12.48 4.35 -4.94
C ASP A 76 13.62 3.63 -4.20
N ALA A 77 14.18 4.29 -3.18
CA ALA A 77 15.25 3.73 -2.33
C ALA A 77 14.85 2.41 -1.61
N ARG A 78 13.56 2.08 -1.53
CA ARG A 78 13.03 0.86 -0.89
C ARG A 78 12.57 -0.19 -1.89
N LEU A 79 12.55 0.10 -3.20
CA LEU A 79 12.03 -0.83 -4.20
C LEU A 79 12.87 -2.11 -4.25
N THR A 80 14.19 -1.99 -4.19
CA THR A 80 15.09 -3.15 -4.14
C THR A 80 14.84 -4.04 -2.92
N GLU A 81 14.63 -3.42 -1.74
CA GLU A 81 14.34 -4.15 -0.49
C GLU A 81 12.99 -4.87 -0.58
N LEU A 82 11.97 -4.18 -1.13
CA LEU A 82 10.64 -4.75 -1.33
C LEU A 82 10.66 -5.92 -2.33
N GLU A 83 11.40 -5.79 -3.43
CA GLU A 83 11.53 -6.83 -4.45
C GLU A 83 12.18 -8.09 -3.89
N GLN A 84 13.25 -7.93 -3.12
CA GLN A 84 13.94 -9.05 -2.47
C GLN A 84 13.02 -9.78 -1.49
N ASP A 85 12.24 -9.05 -0.69
CA ASP A 85 11.25 -9.66 0.20
C ASP A 85 10.12 -10.34 -0.59
N TYR A 86 9.69 -9.75 -1.70
CA TYR A 86 8.67 -10.31 -2.58
C TYR A 86 9.11 -11.66 -3.18
N ARG A 87 10.33 -11.73 -3.71
CA ARG A 87 10.90 -12.97 -4.27
C ARG A 87 10.93 -14.10 -3.24
N LYS A 88 11.32 -13.81 -2.00
CA LYS A 88 11.30 -14.80 -0.90
C LYS A 88 9.88 -15.28 -0.57
N MET A 89 8.88 -14.42 -0.73
CA MET A 89 7.49 -14.75 -0.45
C MET A 89 6.84 -15.57 -1.59
N GLN A 90 7.36 -15.53 -2.81
CA GLN A 90 6.76 -16.20 -3.97
C GLN A 90 6.59 -17.71 -3.74
N GLU A 91 7.47 -18.35 -2.97
CA GLU A 91 7.36 -19.76 -2.58
C GLU A 91 6.07 -20.09 -1.78
N MET A 92 5.45 -19.08 -1.16
CA MET A 92 4.20 -19.21 -0.40
C MET A 92 2.95 -18.90 -1.22
N ILE A 93 3.10 -18.45 -2.47
CA ILE A 93 1.98 -18.05 -3.33
C ILE A 93 1.52 -19.27 -4.11
N PHE A 94 0.23 -19.59 -4.02
CA PHE A 94 -0.37 -20.62 -4.85
C PHE A 94 -0.63 -20.09 -6.27
N GLY A 95 -0.16 -20.80 -7.28
CA GLY A 95 -0.22 -20.38 -8.69
C GLY A 95 0.93 -19.46 -9.09
N GLU A 96 0.84 -18.84 -10.26
CA GLU A 96 1.89 -17.97 -10.78
C GLU A 96 1.78 -16.55 -10.17
N PRO A 97 2.78 -16.10 -9.40
CA PRO A 97 2.80 -14.74 -8.90
C PRO A 97 3.07 -13.75 -10.04
N PRO A 98 2.44 -12.56 -10.06
CA PRO A 98 2.74 -11.54 -11.05
C PRO A 98 4.20 -11.08 -10.93
N ALA A 99 4.76 -10.56 -12.03
CA ALA A 99 6.04 -9.87 -12.00
C ALA A 99 5.99 -8.69 -11.02
N PHE A 100 7.12 -8.40 -10.38
CA PHE A 100 7.22 -7.33 -9.39
C PHE A 100 6.88 -5.96 -10.01
N GLU A 101 7.28 -5.74 -11.25
CA GLU A 101 7.00 -4.53 -12.03
C GLU A 101 5.50 -4.33 -12.23
N LEU A 102 4.77 -5.43 -12.52
CA LEU A 102 3.32 -5.40 -12.68
C LEU A 102 2.64 -5.08 -11.34
N LEU A 103 3.14 -5.65 -10.24
CA LEU A 103 2.67 -5.33 -8.90
C LEU A 103 2.82 -3.82 -8.59
N LEU A 104 3.97 -3.23 -8.92
CA LEU A 104 4.19 -1.79 -8.77
C LEU A 104 3.28 -0.95 -9.68
N GLU A 105 3.06 -1.38 -10.92
CA GLU A 105 2.17 -0.68 -11.85
C GLU A 105 0.73 -0.65 -11.33
N ILE A 106 0.23 -1.76 -10.80
CA ILE A 106 -1.12 -1.84 -10.22
C ILE A 106 -1.22 -0.97 -8.97
N LEU A 107 -0.24 -1.00 -8.07
CA LEU A 107 -0.22 -0.11 -6.89
C LEU A 107 -0.24 1.37 -7.29
N ARG A 108 0.51 1.76 -8.33
CA ARG A 108 0.46 3.13 -8.89
C ARG A 108 -0.91 3.47 -9.45
N LYS A 109 -1.59 2.52 -10.11
CA LYS A 109 -2.97 2.72 -10.60
C LYS A 109 -3.95 2.91 -9.44
N ILE A 110 -3.86 2.10 -8.38
CA ILE A 110 -4.68 2.24 -7.18
C ILE A 110 -4.44 3.60 -6.51
N GLU A 111 -3.17 3.98 -6.29
CA GLU A 111 -2.81 5.27 -5.69
C GLU A 111 -3.41 6.44 -6.48
N ARG A 112 -3.27 6.43 -7.82
CA ARG A 112 -3.87 7.45 -8.68
C ARG A 112 -5.39 7.45 -8.65
N ALA A 113 -6.01 6.28 -8.63
CA ALA A 113 -7.46 6.17 -8.60
C ALA A 113 -8.04 6.76 -7.32
N ILE A 114 -7.47 6.43 -6.16
CA ILE A 114 -7.91 6.99 -4.87
C ILE A 114 -7.62 8.49 -4.81
N ASN A 115 -6.43 8.92 -5.23
CA ASN A 115 -6.05 10.32 -5.17
C ASN A 115 -6.78 11.20 -6.19
N GLY A 116 -7.28 10.62 -7.27
CA GLY A 116 -8.10 11.29 -8.27
C GLY A 116 -9.58 11.41 -7.90
N VAL A 117 -10.01 10.82 -6.77
CA VAL A 117 -11.36 11.07 -6.25
C VAL A 117 -11.41 12.53 -5.79
N ILE A 118 -12.16 13.36 -6.52
CA ILE A 118 -12.43 14.73 -6.12
C ILE A 118 -13.30 14.65 -4.86
N SER A 119 -12.73 15.05 -3.72
CA SER A 119 -13.51 15.33 -2.52
C SER A 119 -14.39 16.55 -2.82
N GLY A 120 -15.63 16.32 -3.21
CA GLY A 120 -16.66 17.36 -3.31
C GLY A 120 -17.09 17.85 -1.94
#